data_AF-A0A015KBH4-F1
#
_entry.id   AF-A0A015KBH4-F1
#
_cell.length_a   1.000
_cell.length_b   1.000
_cell.length_c   1.000
_cell.angle_alpha   90.00
_cell.angle_beta   90.00
_cell.angle_gamma   90.00
#
_symmetry.space_group_name_H-M   'P 1'
#
loop_
_entity.id
_entity.type
_entity.pdbx_description
1 polymer ?
#
loop_
_entity_poly.entity_id
_entity_poly.type
_entity_poly.pdbx_seq_one_letter_code
_entity_poly.pdbx_strand_id
1 'polypeptide(L)'
;MNSATAIPGLYRKDDVTPYMHMLTMHVPYFMRRLKEKGLSLRLFSTSSVEKKNHDQVRLFFGGTTMGGGKKKLPVVYDILVFENRQIFYLINNIPNEITCRNINIYNGENTI
;
A
#
# COMPACT_ATOMS: atom_id res chain seq x y z
N MET A 1 2.80 9.38 35.25
CA MET A 1 4.12 9.32 34.56
C MET A 1 4.54 7.86 34.53
N ASN A 2 4.67 7.26 33.36
CA ASN A 2 5.02 5.84 33.25
C ASN A 2 6.50 5.66 33.57
N SER A 3 6.78 5.21 34.78
CA SER A 3 8.11 4.81 35.23
C SER A 3 8.48 3.48 34.58
N ALA A 4 9.04 3.53 33.36
CA ALA A 4 9.76 2.38 32.81
C ALA A 4 11.07 2.25 33.59
N THR A 5 11.17 1.22 34.41
CA THR A 5 12.40 0.77 35.08
C THR A 5 13.40 0.28 34.02
N ALA A 6 14.04 1.22 33.32
CA ALA A 6 15.18 0.90 32.46
C ALA A 6 16.38 0.57 33.37
N ILE A 7 16.76 -0.70 33.44
CA ILE A 7 17.96 -1.14 34.17
C ILE A 7 19.19 -0.71 33.35
N PRO A 8 20.02 0.23 33.82
CA PRO A 8 21.24 0.61 33.13
C PRO A 8 22.18 -0.60 33.06
N GLY A 9 22.63 -0.96 31.85
CA GLY A 9 23.58 -2.06 31.64
C GLY A 9 22.98 -3.44 31.33
N LEU A 10 21.67 -3.54 31.04
CA LEU A 10 21.03 -4.81 30.66
C LEU A 10 21.58 -5.39 29.33
N TYR A 11 22.02 -4.54 28.41
CA TYR A 11 22.60 -4.93 27.13
C TYR A 11 24.07 -4.53 27.07
N ARG A 12 24.94 -5.43 26.60
CA ARG A 12 26.32 -5.07 26.23
C ARG A 12 26.29 -4.35 24.88
N LYS A 13 27.36 -3.63 24.55
CA LYS A 13 27.45 -2.90 23.25
C LYS A 13 27.24 -3.83 22.05
N ASP A 14 27.73 -5.06 22.15
CA ASP A 14 27.64 -6.06 21.09
C ASP A 14 26.23 -6.65 20.94
N ASP A 15 25.38 -6.53 21.96
CA ASP A 15 24.00 -7.03 21.96
C ASP A 15 23.03 -6.02 21.34
N VAL A 16 23.47 -4.77 21.12
CA VAL A 16 22.63 -3.69 20.58
C VAL A 16 22.52 -3.84 19.08
N THR A 17 21.36 -4.30 18.62
CA THR A 17 21.06 -4.33 17.19
C THR A 17 20.92 -2.91 16.63
N PRO A 18 21.19 -2.70 15.32
CA PRO A 18 20.96 -1.42 14.66
C PRO A 18 19.53 -0.87 14.85
N TYR A 19 18.53 -1.76 14.94
CA TYR A 19 17.13 -1.37 15.18
C TYR A 19 16.90 -0.82 16.58
N MET A 20 17.53 -1.39 17.62
CA MET A 20 17.46 -0.86 18.98
C MET A 20 18.09 0.53 19.07
N HIS A 21 19.24 0.72 18.42
CA HIS A 21 19.90 2.02 18.35
C HIS A 21 19.02 3.06 17.62
N MET A 22 18.46 2.68 16.47
CA MET A 22 17.56 3.54 15.69
C MET A 22 16.32 3.94 16.49
N LEU A 23 15.69 2.99 17.19
CA LEU A 23 14.49 3.24 17.98
C LEU A 23 14.74 4.16 19.18
N THR A 24 15.88 4.00 19.86
CA THR A 24 16.16 4.74 21.11
C THR A 24 16.81 6.09 20.88
N MET A 25 17.62 6.24 19.83
CA MET A 25 18.38 7.47 19.55
C MET A 25 17.77 8.28 18.41
N HIS A 26 17.49 7.64 17.28
CA HIS A 26 17.11 8.36 16.06
C HIS A 26 15.62 8.69 16.01
N VAL A 27 14.73 7.78 16.42
CA VAL A 27 13.28 8.04 16.42
C VAL A 27 12.90 9.23 17.31
N PRO A 28 13.35 9.37 18.57
CA PRO A 28 12.99 10.53 19.39
C PRO A 28 13.55 11.84 18.83
N TYR A 29 14.78 11.82 18.33
CA TYR A 29 15.38 12.98 17.67
C TYR A 29 14.58 13.41 16.43
N PHE A 30 14.21 12.45 15.58
CA PHE A 30 13.40 12.68 14.39
C PHE A 30 12.02 13.23 14.74
N MET A 31 11.36 12.69 15.76
CA MET A 31 10.06 13.17 16.24
C MET A 31 10.11 14.62 16.72
N ARG A 32 11.18 15.01 17.44
CA ARG A 32 11.39 16.40 17.85
C ARG A 32 11.55 17.31 16.63
N ARG A 33 12.35 16.91 15.65
CA ARG A 33 12.55 17.67 14.39
C ARG A 33 11.26 17.79 13.57
N LEU A 34 10.43 16.75 13.54
CA LEU A 34 9.13 16.81 12.87
C LEU A 34 8.20 17.81 13.55
N LYS A 35 8.15 17.80 14.90
CA LYS A 35 7.36 18.76 15.67
C LYS A 35 7.83 20.20 15.45
N GLU A 36 9.14 20.45 15.44
CA GLU A 36 9.73 21.76 15.13
C GLU A 36 9.28 22.29 13.76
N LYS A 37 9.13 21.38 12.77
CA LYS A 37 8.70 21.73 11.40
C LYS A 37 7.19 21.69 11.19
N GLY A 38 6.39 21.37 12.21
CA GLY A 38 4.94 21.20 12.07
C GLY A 38 4.53 20.01 11.16
N LEU A 39 5.41 19.02 10.99
CA LEU A 39 5.19 17.86 10.12
C LEU A 39 4.68 16.65 10.91
N SER A 40 3.92 15.79 10.23
CA SER A 40 3.41 14.53 10.78
C SER A 40 4.18 13.33 10.25
N LEU A 41 4.41 12.33 11.10
CA LEU A 41 4.96 11.03 10.69
C LEU A 41 4.19 10.37 9.53
N ARG A 42 2.88 10.62 9.44
CA ARG A 42 2.03 10.07 8.39
C ARG A 42 2.54 10.39 6.98
N LEU A 43 3.25 11.50 6.80
CA LEU A 43 3.83 11.89 5.51
C LEU A 43 4.91 10.90 5.03
N PHE A 44 5.58 10.23 5.95
CA PHE A 44 6.64 9.25 5.67
C PHE A 44 6.11 7.81 5.65
N SER A 45 4.79 7.63 5.75
CA SER A 45 4.18 6.30 5.70
C SER A 45 4.23 5.73 4.27
N THR A 46 4.70 4.50 4.13
CA THR A 46 4.68 3.74 2.86
C THR A 46 3.37 2.97 2.64
N SER A 47 2.45 3.02 3.61
CA SER A 47 1.20 2.25 3.58
C SER A 47 0.32 2.50 2.36
N SER A 48 0.34 3.71 1.79
CA SER A 48 -0.40 4.03 0.57
C SER A 48 0.14 3.30 -0.66
N VAL A 49 1.47 3.14 -0.74
CA VAL A 49 2.14 2.42 -1.83
C VAL A 49 1.88 0.93 -1.71
N GLU A 50 1.99 0.38 -0.50
CA GLU A 50 1.67 -1.02 -0.22
C GLU A 50 0.21 -1.35 -0.54
N LYS A 51 -0.72 -0.47 -0.15
CA LYS A 51 -2.14 -0.62 -0.47
C LYS A 51 -2.38 -0.57 -1.98
N LYS A 52 -1.78 0.39 -2.69
CA LYS A 52 -1.89 0.48 -4.16
C LYS A 52 -1.38 -0.78 -4.84
N ASN A 53 -0.24 -1.29 -4.41
CA ASN A 53 0.33 -2.53 -4.93
C ASN A 53 -0.57 -3.73 -4.64
N HIS A 54 -1.08 -3.85 -3.41
CA HIS A 54 -2.01 -4.91 -3.02
C HIS A 54 -3.28 -4.89 -3.86
N ASP A 55 -3.89 -3.72 -4.04
CA ASP A 55 -5.10 -3.55 -4.83
C ASP A 55 -4.85 -3.91 -6.30
N GLN A 56 -3.72 -3.47 -6.89
CA GLN A 56 -3.35 -3.81 -8.27
C GLN A 56 -3.17 -5.33 -8.47
N VAL A 57 -2.43 -5.98 -7.57
CA VAL A 57 -2.26 -7.44 -7.60
C VAL A 57 -3.62 -8.13 -7.47
N ARG A 58 -4.45 -7.69 -6.52
CA ARG A 58 -5.77 -8.28 -6.29
C ARG A 58 -6.73 -8.11 -7.48
N LEU A 59 -6.75 -6.94 -8.11
CA LEU A 59 -7.67 -6.60 -9.22
C LEU A 59 -7.30 -7.31 -10.52
N PHE A 60 -6.01 -7.33 -10.87
CA PHE A 60 -5.56 -7.77 -12.20
C PHE A 60 -4.92 -9.16 -12.19
N PHE A 61 -4.29 -9.54 -11.08
CA PHE A 61 -3.49 -10.77 -10.95
C PHE A 61 -4.07 -11.77 -9.94
N GLY A 62 -5.10 -11.40 -9.18
CA GLY A 62 -5.70 -12.26 -8.15
C GLY A 62 -6.35 -13.53 -8.71
N GLY A 63 -6.75 -13.52 -9.99
CA GLY A 63 -7.31 -14.68 -10.69
C GLY A 63 -6.33 -15.45 -11.59
N THR A 64 -5.09 -14.97 -11.75
CA THR A 64 -4.06 -15.67 -12.53
C THR A 64 -3.33 -16.64 -11.62
N THR A 65 -3.65 -17.93 -11.71
CA THR A 65 -2.83 -18.97 -11.08
C THR A 65 -1.45 -19.03 -11.76
N MET A 66 -0.45 -19.60 -11.08
CA MET A 66 0.95 -19.73 -11.54
C MET A 66 1.12 -20.48 -12.89
N GLY A 67 0.04 -20.94 -13.53
CA GLY A 67 0.00 -21.58 -14.84
C GLY A 67 -0.60 -20.73 -15.97
N GLY A 68 -0.86 -19.44 -15.73
CA GLY A 68 -1.48 -18.54 -16.70
C GLY A 68 -3.01 -18.51 -16.58
N GLY A 69 -3.58 -17.30 -16.52
CA GLY A 69 -5.03 -17.13 -16.47
C GLY A 69 -5.70 -17.60 -17.77
N LYS A 70 -6.91 -18.16 -17.67
CA LYS A 70 -7.70 -18.64 -18.83
C LYS A 70 -8.26 -17.52 -19.73
N LYS A 71 -7.86 -16.26 -19.51
CA LYS A 71 -8.39 -15.10 -20.25
C LYS A 71 -7.74 -15.05 -21.64
N LYS A 72 -8.56 -14.80 -22.67
CA LYS A 72 -8.11 -14.64 -24.07
C LYS A 72 -7.25 -13.40 -24.29
N LEU A 73 -7.50 -12.33 -23.52
CA LEU A 73 -6.77 -11.07 -23.62
C LEU A 73 -5.70 -10.97 -22.51
N PRO A 74 -4.56 -10.32 -22.80
CA PRO A 74 -3.51 -10.11 -21.81
C PRO A 74 -3.98 -9.15 -20.72
N VAL A 75 -3.45 -9.31 -19.50
CA VAL A 75 -3.76 -8.45 -18.34
C VAL A 75 -3.51 -6.97 -18.58
N VAL A 76 -2.54 -6.65 -19.47
CA VAL A 76 -2.23 -5.27 -19.88
C VAL A 76 -3.45 -4.57 -20.51
N TYR A 77 -4.28 -5.32 -21.25
CA TYR A 77 -5.50 -4.78 -21.83
C TYR A 77 -6.50 -4.37 -20.74
N ASP A 78 -6.70 -5.22 -19.72
CA ASP A 78 -7.59 -4.95 -18.60
C ASP A 78 -7.12 -3.69 -17.81
N ILE A 79 -5.81 -3.55 -17.61
CA ILE A 79 -5.20 -2.37 -16.96
C ILE A 79 -5.45 -1.11 -17.80
N LEU A 80 -5.14 -1.15 -19.10
CA LEU A 80 -5.31 -0.02 -20.01
C LEU A 80 -6.76 0.49 -20.04
N VAL A 81 -7.72 -0.43 -20.16
CA VAL A 81 -9.15 -0.08 -20.19
C VAL A 81 -9.59 0.53 -18.86
N PHE A 82 -9.14 -0.05 -17.74
CA PHE A 82 -9.47 0.46 -16.41
C PHE A 82 -8.94 1.89 -16.19
N GLU A 83 -7.67 2.13 -16.50
CA GLU A 83 -7.02 3.44 -16.34
C GLU A 83 -7.62 4.50 -17.27
N ASN A 84 -7.86 4.17 -18.54
CA ASN A 84 -8.51 5.09 -19.48
C ASN A 84 -9.92 5.49 -19.02
N ARG A 85 -10.67 4.56 -18.41
CA ARG A 85 -11.99 4.86 -17.85
C ARG A 85 -11.91 5.79 -16.64
N GLN A 86 -10.85 5.69 -15.81
CA GLN A 86 -10.61 6.63 -14.72
C GLN A 86 -10.40 8.05 -15.22
N ILE A 87 -9.54 8.17 -16.24
CA ILE A 87 -9.20 9.45 -16.86
C ILE A 87 -10.45 10.08 -17.47
N PHE A 88 -11.28 9.29 -18.16
CA PHE A 88 -12.55 9.76 -18.71
C PHE A 88 -13.47 10.33 -17.62
N TYR A 89 -13.69 9.62 -16.52
CA TYR A 89 -14.54 10.12 -15.44
C TYR A 89 -13.98 11.37 -14.76
N LEU A 90 -12.66 11.43 -14.58
CA LEU A 90 -11.99 12.60 -14.03
C LEU A 90 -12.15 13.83 -14.92
N ILE A 91 -11.92 13.70 -16.23
CA ILE A 91 -12.05 14.80 -17.20
C ILE A 91 -13.49 15.32 -17.26
N ASN A 92 -14.47 14.42 -17.18
CA ASN A 92 -15.88 14.77 -17.30
C ASN A 92 -16.54 15.14 -15.97
N ASN A 93 -15.79 15.23 -14.86
CA ASN A 93 -16.31 15.48 -13.51
C ASN A 93 -17.47 14.54 -13.12
N ILE A 94 -17.44 13.31 -13.61
CA ILE A 94 -18.46 12.31 -13.29
C ILE A 94 -18.07 11.69 -11.93
N PRO A 95 -18.96 11.71 -10.92
CA PRO A 95 -18.67 11.10 -9.62
C PRO A 95 -18.41 9.61 -9.82
N ASN A 96 -17.21 9.20 -9.46
CA ASN A 96 -16.70 7.89 -9.77
C ASN A 96 -16.76 7.01 -8.52
N GLU A 97 -17.87 6.31 -8.30
CA GLU A 97 -17.99 5.25 -7.30
C GLU A 97 -17.33 3.97 -7.82
N ILE A 98 -16.00 3.94 -7.97
CA ILE A 98 -15.35 2.65 -8.22
C ILE A 98 -15.22 1.91 -6.91
N THR A 99 -16.24 1.11 -6.66
CA THR A 99 -16.12 -0.07 -5.85
C THR A 99 -15.27 -1.07 -6.64
N CYS A 100 -14.19 -1.60 -6.05
CA CYS A 100 -13.37 -2.68 -6.62
C CYS A 100 -14.14 -4.00 -6.86
N ARG A 101 -15.48 -3.96 -6.93
CA ARG A 101 -16.38 -5.11 -7.02
C ARG A 101 -16.69 -5.56 -8.46
N ASN A 102 -16.33 -4.80 -9.49
CA ASN A 102 -16.88 -5.02 -10.84
C ASN A 102 -15.92 -5.56 -11.91
N ILE A 103 -14.83 -6.26 -11.53
CA ILE A 103 -14.01 -7.01 -12.53
C ILE A 103 -14.43 -8.50 -12.63
N ASN A 104 -15.33 -8.97 -11.77
CA ASN A 104 -15.99 -10.25 -11.95
C ASN A 104 -17.39 -10.04 -12.57
N ILE A 105 -17.77 -10.94 -13.48
CA ILE A 105 -19.04 -11.00 -14.24
C ILE A 105 -18.99 -10.27 -15.60
N TYR A 106 -18.17 -10.78 -16.51
CA TYR A 106 -18.64 -11.12 -17.85
C TYR A 106 -18.08 -12.51 -18.19
N ASN A 107 -18.56 -13.52 -17.46
CA ASN A 107 -18.51 -14.88 -17.98
C ASN A 107 -19.57 -14.96 -19.06
N GLY A 108 -19.14 -15.31 -20.27
CA GLY A 108 -19.99 -15.29 -21.45
C GLY A 108 -21.23 -16.16 -21.31
N GLU A 109 -22.39 -15.52 -21.42
CA GLU A 109 -23.63 -16.14 -21.87
C GLU A 109 -24.16 -15.28 -23.01
N ASN A 110 -23.64 -15.52 -24.22
CA ASN A 110 -24.36 -15.24 -25.45
C ASN A 110 -24.85 -16.59 -25.97
N THR A 111 -26.01 -17.02 -25.48
CA THR A 111 -26.84 -18.03 -26.15
C THR A 111 -27.95 -17.29 -26.90
N ILE A 112 -27.88 -17.34 -28.22
CA ILE A 112 -29.04 -17.33 -29.11
C ILE A 112 -29.21 -18.76 -29.62
#